data_AF-A0A534XWC6-F1
#
_entry.id   AF-A0A534XWC6-F1
#
_cell.length_a   1.000
_cell.length_b   1.000
_cell.length_c   1.000
_cell.angle_alpha   90.00
_cell.angle_beta   90.00
_cell.angle_gamma   90.00
#
_symmetry.space_group_name_H-M   'P 1'
#
loop_
_entity.id
_entity.type
_entity.pdbx_description
1 polymer ?
#
loop_
_entity_poly.entity_id
_entity_poly.type
_entity_poly.pdbx_seq_one_letter_code
_entity_poly.pdbx_strand_id
1 'polypeptide(L)'
;MRRVRSLLDLALAGLALWAAWYHTPAGALVRVVSARVFGTRTTARPLLAYYSAGTEGAQAPEVIVPRPPLAPAAALGAGASAAMSRLAPAERERILARNHLRSAAPEGLSDVVAHLSSVHGSREGGVLAFFCGGEAARFAVERAGRGARLEDLARELP
;
A
#
# COMPACT_ATOMS: atom_id res chain seq x y z
N MET A 1 32.04 -26.43 47.70
CA MET A 1 30.82 -26.30 46.89
C MET A 1 30.00 -25.03 47.16
N ARG A 2 29.78 -24.60 48.43
CA ARG A 2 29.03 -23.36 48.77
C ARG A 2 29.55 -22.08 48.12
N ARG A 3 30.87 -21.86 48.06
CA ARG A 3 31.47 -20.65 47.45
C ARG A 3 31.26 -20.56 45.94
N VAL A 4 31.33 -21.70 45.23
CA VAL A 4 31.10 -21.75 43.77
C VAL A 4 29.64 -21.45 43.46
N ARG A 5 28.71 -21.97 44.27
CA ARG A 5 27.28 -21.65 44.15
C ARG A 5 26.99 -20.17 44.41
N SER A 6 27.62 -19.57 45.42
CA SER A 6 27.50 -18.13 45.69
C SER A 6 28.05 -17.24 44.58
N LEU A 7 29.11 -17.66 43.88
CA LEU A 7 29.65 -16.93 42.73
C LEU A 7 28.74 -17.05 41.51
N LEU A 8 28.16 -18.23 41.29
CA LEU A 8 27.16 -18.45 40.23
C LEU A 8 25.90 -17.63 40.50
N ASP A 9 25.39 -17.61 41.74
CA ASP A 9 24.22 -16.83 42.12
C ASP A 9 24.48 -15.33 41.93
N LEU A 10 25.69 -14.84 42.25
CA LEU A 10 26.09 -13.46 42.00
C LEU A 10 26.18 -13.15 40.50
N ALA A 11 26.75 -14.05 39.70
CA ALA A 11 26.83 -13.90 38.25
C ALA A 11 25.44 -13.90 37.60
N LEU A 12 24.54 -14.78 38.04
CA LEU A 12 23.14 -14.82 37.60
C LEU A 12 22.39 -13.56 38.00
N ALA A 13 22.56 -13.07 39.24
CA ALA A 13 21.95 -11.82 39.69
C ALA A 13 22.44 -10.63 38.87
N GLY A 14 23.75 -10.58 38.57
CA GLY A 14 24.33 -9.57 37.69
C GLY A 14 23.79 -9.64 36.26
N LEU A 15 23.68 -10.84 35.69
CA LEU A 15 23.10 -11.07 34.36
C LEU A 15 21.61 -10.70 34.31
N ALA A 16 20.85 -11.00 35.36
CA ALA A 16 19.43 -10.66 35.46
C ALA A 16 19.23 -9.14 35.56
N LEU A 17 20.05 -8.46 36.35
CA LEU A 17 20.02 -6.99 36.46
C LEU A 17 20.46 -6.33 35.15
N TRP A 18 21.47 -6.88 34.48
CA TRP A 18 21.90 -6.45 33.16
C TRP A 18 20.78 -6.62 32.12
N ALA A 19 20.12 -7.77 32.07
CA ALA A 19 19.01 -8.02 31.15
C ALA A 19 17.83 -7.06 31.41
N ALA A 20 17.44 -6.88 32.68
CA ALA A 20 16.40 -5.93 33.06
C ALA A 20 16.75 -4.51 32.60
N TRP A 21 17.98 -4.05 32.85
CA TRP A 21 18.46 -2.75 32.39
C TRP A 21 18.47 -2.66 30.86
N TYR A 22 18.93 -3.71 30.18
CA TYR A 22 19.06 -3.78 28.73
C TYR A 22 17.72 -3.65 27.99
N HIS A 23 16.64 -4.16 28.58
CA HIS A 23 15.27 -4.09 28.04
C HIS A 23 14.49 -2.84 28.50
N THR A 24 15.06 -1.98 29.35
CA THR A 24 14.42 -0.70 29.71
C THR A 24 14.70 0.40 28.68
N PRO A 25 13.78 1.36 28.49
CA PRO A 25 14.00 2.49 27.60
C PRO A 25 15.17 3.38 28.04
N ALA A 26 15.43 3.48 29.35
CA ALA A 26 16.58 4.20 29.90
C ALA A 26 17.92 3.55 29.46
N GLY A 27 18.03 2.22 29.52
CA GLY A 27 19.20 1.50 29.04
C GLY A 27 19.42 1.64 27.53
N ALA A 28 18.35 1.70 26.74
CA ALA A 28 18.45 1.93 25.30
C ALA A 28 19.01 3.32 24.96
N LEU A 29 18.57 4.37 25.66
CA LEU A 29 19.07 5.73 25.48
C LEU A 29 20.57 5.83 25.78
N VAL A 30 21.03 5.25 26.89
CA VAL A 30 22.45 5.24 27.26
C VAL A 30 23.31 4.56 26.20
N ARG A 31 22.87 3.43 25.63
CA ARG A 31 23.59 2.74 24.54
C ARG A 31 23.69 3.57 23.27
N VAL A 32 22.61 4.26 22.89
CA VAL A 32 22.60 5.11 21.68
C VAL A 32 23.51 6.33 21.86
N VAL A 33 23.48 6.96 23.03
CA VAL A 33 24.33 8.12 23.35
C VAL A 33 25.80 7.70 23.43
N SER A 34 26.12 6.62 24.14
CA SER A 34 27.50 6.10 24.21
C SER A 34 28.02 5.66 22.83
N ALA A 35 27.21 4.98 22.02
CA ALA A 35 27.61 4.61 20.66
C ALA A 35 27.91 5.83 19.77
N ARG A 36 27.16 6.93 19.94
CA ARG A 36 27.45 8.20 19.26
C ARG A 36 28.74 8.86 19.76
N VAL A 37 28.98 8.86 21.07
CA VAL A 37 30.15 9.51 21.68
C VAL A 37 31.44 8.74 21.36
N PHE A 38 31.41 7.41 21.41
CA PHE A 38 32.57 6.56 21.13
C PHE A 38 32.73 6.21 19.64
N GLY A 39 31.89 6.76 18.77
CA GLY A 39 32.00 6.57 17.31
C GLY A 39 31.82 5.13 16.82
N THR A 40 31.31 4.24 17.67
CA THR A 40 31.14 2.82 17.36
C THR A 40 29.98 2.64 16.38
N ARG A 41 30.28 2.36 15.12
CA ARG A 41 29.31 1.97 14.10
C ARG A 41 29.06 0.48 14.21
N THR A 42 27.90 0.09 14.74
CA THR A 42 27.47 -1.31 14.75
C THR A 42 26.55 -1.57 13.55
N THR A 43 26.73 -2.71 12.88
CA THR A 43 25.82 -3.22 11.83
C THR A 43 24.64 -4.00 12.42
N ALA A 44 24.60 -4.19 13.75
CA ALA A 44 23.49 -4.83 14.41
C ALA A 44 22.26 -3.93 14.36
N ARG A 45 21.19 -4.41 13.71
CA ARG A 45 19.88 -3.74 13.68
C ARG A 45 19.49 -3.33 15.11
N PRO A 46 19.13 -2.05 15.34
CA PRO A 46 18.72 -1.60 16.67
C PRO A 46 17.53 -2.45 17.13
N LEU A 47 17.61 -3.06 18.31
CA LEU A 47 16.53 -3.91 18.86
C LEU A 47 15.19 -3.21 19.01
N LEU A 48 15.18 -1.87 18.99
CA LEU A 48 13.95 -1.09 18.85
C LEU A 48 13.19 -1.42 17.56
N ALA A 49 13.86 -1.83 16.48
CA ALA A 49 13.23 -2.32 15.26
C ALA A 49 12.33 -3.57 15.49
N TYR A 50 12.59 -4.34 16.55
CA TYR A 50 11.79 -5.53 16.90
C TYR A 50 10.51 -5.18 17.67
N TYR A 51 10.55 -4.10 18.48
CA TYR A 51 9.39 -3.60 19.24
C TYR A 51 8.61 -2.52 18.48
N SER A 52 9.27 -1.82 17.58
CA SER A 52 8.66 -0.89 16.66
C SER A 52 8.08 -1.72 15.52
N ALA A 53 6.93 -2.35 15.75
CA ALA A 53 6.19 -3.17 14.79
C ALA A 53 6.22 -2.59 13.36
N GLY A 54 7.27 -2.91 12.59
CA GLY A 54 7.52 -2.36 11.27
C GLY A 54 7.74 -0.84 11.13
N THR A 55 8.09 -0.04 12.15
CA THR A 55 8.23 1.43 11.91
C THR A 55 9.55 1.87 11.28
N GLU A 56 10.61 1.05 11.32
CA GLU A 56 11.74 1.18 10.37
C GLU A 56 11.34 0.53 9.04
N GLY A 57 10.43 1.19 8.33
CA GLY A 57 9.77 0.65 7.14
C GLY A 57 8.29 1.03 7.01
N ALA A 58 7.73 1.73 8.00
CA ALA A 58 6.41 2.33 7.87
C ALA A 58 6.49 3.34 6.73
N GLN A 59 6.01 2.91 5.54
CA GLN A 59 5.53 3.82 4.52
C GLN A 59 4.72 4.87 5.28
N ALA A 60 5.12 6.14 5.13
CA ALA A 60 4.42 7.25 5.78
C ALA A 60 2.92 7.00 5.60
N PRO A 61 2.11 7.04 6.69
CA PRO A 61 0.68 6.78 6.58
C PRO A 61 0.15 7.65 5.44
N GLU A 62 -0.43 7.00 4.43
CA GLU A 62 -0.94 7.67 3.25
C GLU A 62 -1.87 8.78 3.76
N VAL A 63 -1.48 10.03 3.52
CA VAL A 63 -2.23 11.17 4.01
C VAL A 63 -3.56 11.16 3.27
N ILE A 64 -4.60 10.64 3.92
CA ILE A 64 -5.97 10.71 3.41
C ILE A 64 -6.40 12.17 3.59
N VAL A 65 -6.07 13.00 2.59
CA VAL A 65 -6.54 14.38 2.54
C VAL A 65 -8.07 14.33 2.40
N PRO A 66 -8.84 14.89 3.35
CA PRO A 66 -10.30 14.91 3.24
C PRO A 66 -10.68 15.69 1.99
N ARG A 67 -11.16 14.98 0.97
CA ARG A 67 -11.63 15.55 -0.29
C ARG A 67 -13.11 15.87 -0.13
N PRO A 68 -13.60 17.02 -0.65
CA PRO A 68 -15.04 17.30 -0.67
C PRO A 68 -15.80 16.16 -1.36
N PRO A 69 -17.07 15.91 -0.98
CA PRO A 69 -17.87 14.85 -1.60
C PRO A 69 -17.91 15.07 -3.11
N LEU A 70 -17.37 14.10 -3.85
CA LEU A 70 -17.30 14.14 -5.30
C LEU A 70 -18.66 13.74 -5.90
N ALA A 71 -19.05 14.42 -6.97
CA ALA A 71 -20.15 13.94 -7.80
C ALA A 71 -19.85 12.51 -8.31
N PRO A 72 -20.85 11.65 -8.53
CA PRO A 72 -20.62 10.24 -8.88
C PRO A 72 -19.69 10.00 -10.08
N ALA A 73 -19.75 10.88 -11.10
CA ALA A 73 -18.86 10.81 -12.26
C ALA A 73 -17.41 11.17 -11.89
N ALA A 74 -17.22 12.27 -11.14
CA ALA A 74 -15.92 12.69 -10.65
C ALA A 74 -15.29 11.67 -9.69
N ALA A 75 -16.10 10.98 -8.89
CA ALA A 75 -15.65 9.88 -8.03
C ALA A 75 -15.10 8.70 -8.86
N LEU A 76 -15.76 8.38 -9.97
CA LEU A 76 -15.32 7.32 -10.87
C LEU A 76 -14.00 7.68 -11.57
N GLY A 77 -13.87 8.92 -12.07
CA GLY A 77 -12.62 9.43 -12.66
C GLY A 77 -11.46 9.46 -11.66
N ALA A 78 -11.73 9.84 -10.41
CA ALA A 78 -10.75 9.77 -9.33
C ALA A 78 -10.33 8.32 -9.01
N GLY A 79 -11.29 7.39 -8.97
CA GLY A 79 -11.01 5.97 -8.79
C GLY A 79 -10.19 5.37 -9.95
N ALA A 80 -10.51 5.72 -11.20
CA ALA A 80 -9.75 5.33 -12.37
C ALA A 80 -8.33 5.90 -12.33
N SER A 81 -8.15 7.17 -11.92
CA SER A 81 -6.82 7.78 -11.75
C SER A 81 -5.99 7.06 -10.68
N ALA A 82 -6.61 6.70 -9.56
CA ALA A 82 -5.97 5.94 -8.49
C ALA A 82 -5.62 4.49 -8.91
N ALA A 83 -6.45 3.85 -9.73
CA ALA A 83 -6.12 2.54 -10.30
C ALA A 83 -4.95 2.66 -11.29
N MET A 84 -4.97 3.67 -12.16
CA MET A 84 -3.90 3.96 -13.13
C MET A 84 -2.55 4.28 -12.48
N SER A 85 -2.52 4.85 -11.28
CA SER A 85 -1.27 5.14 -10.56
C SER A 85 -0.57 3.89 -10.03
N ARG A 86 -1.30 2.77 -9.89
CA ARG A 86 -0.77 1.48 -9.41
C ARG A 86 -0.28 0.57 -10.53
N LEU A 87 -0.56 0.91 -11.79
CA LEU A 87 -0.12 0.12 -12.95
C LEU A 87 1.34 0.39 -13.30
N ALA A 88 1.96 -0.59 -13.97
CA ALA A 88 3.29 -0.40 -14.56
C ALA A 88 3.24 0.72 -15.63
N PRO A 89 4.31 1.52 -15.81
CA PRO A 89 4.31 2.65 -16.75
C PRO A 89 3.88 2.27 -18.18
N ALA A 90 4.37 1.14 -18.70
CA ALA A 90 4.04 0.66 -20.04
C ALA A 90 2.55 0.29 -20.19
N GLU A 91 1.95 -0.28 -19.14
CA GLU A 91 0.53 -0.65 -19.15
C GLU A 91 -0.36 0.60 -19.07
N ARG A 92 0.01 1.56 -18.22
CA ARG A 92 -0.64 2.86 -18.13
C ARG A 92 -0.62 3.61 -19.47
N GLU A 93 0.53 3.66 -20.13
CA GLU A 93 0.68 4.29 -21.46
C GLU A 93 -0.19 3.60 -22.51
N ARG A 94 -0.23 2.27 -22.51
CA ARG A 94 -1.09 1.50 -23.42
C ARG A 94 -2.57 1.83 -23.23
N ILE A 95 -3.04 1.92 -21.99
CA ILE A 95 -4.43 2.26 -21.66
C ILE A 95 -4.75 3.71 -22.07
N LEU A 96 -3.85 4.66 -21.78
CA LEU A 96 -4.02 6.06 -22.19
C LEU A 96 -4.08 6.21 -23.71
N ALA A 97 -3.16 5.56 -24.44
CA ALA A 97 -3.11 5.58 -25.89
C ALA A 97 -4.38 5.01 -26.52
N ARG A 98 -4.88 3.87 -26.01
CA ARG A 98 -6.14 3.27 -26.49
C ARG A 98 -7.35 4.19 -26.33
N ASN A 99 -7.37 4.97 -25.25
CA ASN A 99 -8.47 5.89 -24.94
C ASN A 99 -8.21 7.32 -25.45
N HIS A 100 -7.17 7.53 -26.27
CA HIS A 100 -6.77 8.85 -26.80
C HIS A 100 -6.53 9.93 -25.74
N LEU A 101 -6.07 9.53 -24.55
CA LEU A 101 -5.77 10.43 -23.44
C LEU A 101 -4.28 10.75 -23.36
N ARG A 102 -3.96 12.00 -23.02
CA ARG A 102 -2.57 12.44 -22.80
C ARG A 102 -2.08 12.23 -21.37
N SER A 103 -3.00 12.13 -20.41
CA SER A 103 -2.68 11.99 -18.99
C SER A 103 -3.77 11.22 -18.25
N ALA A 104 -3.42 10.69 -17.08
CA ALA A 104 -4.36 10.02 -16.16
C ALA A 104 -5.06 11.03 -15.22
N ALA A 105 -5.35 12.24 -15.72
CA ALA A 105 -6.05 13.27 -14.96
C ALA A 105 -7.50 12.82 -14.67
N PRO A 106 -8.00 12.95 -13.42
CA PRO A 106 -9.33 12.46 -13.03
C PRO A 106 -10.48 12.96 -13.90
N GLU A 107 -10.39 14.20 -14.39
CA GLU A 107 -11.43 14.86 -15.17
C GLU A 107 -11.58 14.22 -16.54
N GLY A 108 -10.47 14.07 -17.27
CA GLY A 108 -10.46 13.42 -18.58
C GLY A 108 -10.84 11.93 -18.49
N LEU A 109 -10.46 11.26 -17.40
CA LEU A 109 -10.86 9.88 -17.13
C LEU A 109 -12.37 9.76 -16.86
N SER A 110 -12.95 10.70 -16.11
CA SER A 110 -14.39 10.75 -15.86
C SER A 110 -15.17 10.85 -17.16
N ASP A 111 -14.78 11.75 -18.07
CA ASP A 111 -15.48 11.96 -19.34
C ASP A 111 -15.42 10.73 -20.25
N VAL A 112 -14.24 10.12 -20.38
CA VAL A 112 -14.07 8.91 -21.19
C VAL A 112 -14.87 7.75 -20.62
N VAL A 113 -14.81 7.51 -19.31
CA VAL A 113 -15.56 6.38 -18.72
C VAL A 113 -17.06 6.64 -18.78
N ALA A 114 -17.52 7.87 -18.63
CA ALA A 114 -18.93 8.23 -18.82
C ALA A 114 -19.40 7.95 -20.26
N HIS A 115 -18.58 8.31 -21.25
CA HIS A 115 -18.84 7.99 -22.65
C HIS A 115 -18.88 6.47 -22.90
N LEU A 116 -17.90 5.72 -22.39
CA LEU A 116 -17.88 4.27 -22.55
C LEU A 116 -19.06 3.59 -21.83
N SER A 117 -19.49 4.14 -20.70
CA SER A 117 -20.66 3.64 -19.96
C SER A 117 -21.95 3.81 -20.75
N SER A 118 -22.10 4.93 -21.49
CA SER A 118 -23.28 5.14 -22.35
C SER A 118 -23.26 4.22 -23.57
N VAL A 119 -22.09 3.98 -24.16
CA VAL A 119 -21.91 3.05 -25.29
C VAL A 119 -22.27 1.61 -24.88
N HIS A 120 -21.85 1.16 -23.70
CA HIS A 120 -22.07 -0.21 -23.24
C HIS A 120 -23.40 -0.37 -22.46
N GLY A 121 -24.12 0.73 -22.22
CA GLY A 121 -25.40 0.73 -21.49
C GLY A 121 -25.28 0.30 -20.03
N SER A 122 -24.08 0.37 -19.45
CA SER A 122 -23.75 -0.05 -18.09
C SER A 122 -22.48 0.68 -17.61
N ARG A 123 -22.47 1.11 -16.34
CA ARG A 123 -21.31 1.79 -15.75
C ARG A 123 -20.12 0.83 -15.65
N GLU A 124 -20.39 -0.39 -15.24
CA GLU A 124 -19.44 -1.47 -15.02
C GLU A 124 -18.84 -1.90 -16.37
N GLY A 125 -19.67 -1.98 -17.41
CA GLY A 125 -19.22 -2.19 -18.79
C GLY A 125 -18.32 -1.06 -19.30
N GLY A 126 -18.62 0.20 -18.96
CA GLY A 126 -17.78 1.34 -19.31
C GLY A 126 -16.40 1.32 -18.63
N VAL A 127 -16.35 0.96 -17.35
CA VAL A 127 -15.09 0.77 -16.60
C VAL A 127 -14.27 -0.38 -17.21
N LEU A 128 -14.93 -1.50 -17.52
CA LEU A 128 -14.27 -2.64 -18.15
C LEU A 128 -13.74 -2.27 -19.54
N ALA A 129 -14.50 -1.51 -20.33
CA ALA A 129 -14.08 -1.05 -21.65
C ALA A 129 -12.84 -0.14 -21.55
N PHE A 130 -12.79 0.70 -20.52
CA PHE A 130 -11.67 1.60 -20.30
C PHE A 130 -10.36 0.84 -20.03
N PHE A 131 -10.38 -0.20 -19.19
CA PHE A 131 -9.19 -0.97 -18.79
C PHE A 131 -8.86 -2.17 -19.70
N CYS A 132 -9.87 -2.88 -20.20
CA CYS A 132 -9.69 -4.11 -20.97
C CYS A 132 -9.92 -3.90 -22.48
N GLY A 133 -10.59 -2.82 -22.87
CA GLY A 133 -10.91 -2.48 -24.26
C GLY A 133 -12.38 -2.76 -24.60
N GLY A 134 -12.89 -2.07 -25.63
CA GLY A 134 -14.31 -2.12 -25.99
C GLY A 134 -14.81 -3.51 -26.38
N GLU A 135 -14.05 -4.26 -27.17
CA GLU A 135 -14.44 -5.62 -27.59
C GLU A 135 -14.60 -6.58 -26.40
N ALA A 136 -13.63 -6.58 -25.49
CA ALA A 136 -13.66 -7.43 -24.29
C ALA A 136 -14.82 -7.07 -23.37
N ALA A 137 -15.09 -5.77 -23.20
CA ALA A 137 -16.21 -5.31 -22.40
C ALA A 137 -17.56 -5.63 -23.05
N ARG A 138 -17.67 -5.47 -24.36
CA ARG A 138 -18.87 -5.85 -25.11
C ARG A 138 -19.16 -7.34 -24.96
N PHE A 139 -18.15 -8.19 -25.13
CA PHE A 139 -18.29 -9.64 -24.94
C PHE A 139 -18.78 -9.99 -23.51
N ALA A 140 -18.15 -9.42 -22.49
CA ALA A 140 -18.54 -9.66 -21.10
C ALA A 140 -19.98 -9.17 -20.79
N VAL A 141 -20.36 -7.99 -21.29
CA VAL A 141 -21.71 -7.42 -21.11
C VAL A 141 -22.78 -8.23 -21.85
N GLU A 142 -22.47 -8.73 -23.05
CA GLU A 142 -23.39 -9.59 -23.81
C GLU A 142 -23.63 -10.93 -23.09
N ARG A 143 -22.63 -11.44 -22.35
CA ARG A 143 -22.70 -12.72 -21.67
C ARG A 143 -23.29 -12.67 -20.25
N ALA A 144 -22.85 -11.72 -19.42
CA ALA A 144 -23.35 -11.58 -18.05
C ALA A 144 -24.57 -10.65 -17.94
N GLY A 145 -24.79 -9.79 -18.95
CA GLY A 145 -25.89 -8.82 -18.99
C GLY A 145 -25.51 -7.43 -18.48
N ARG A 146 -26.28 -6.41 -18.88
CA ARG A 146 -26.00 -4.99 -18.58
C ARG A 146 -26.10 -4.61 -17.10
N GLY A 147 -26.86 -5.38 -16.31
CA GLY A 147 -26.99 -5.18 -14.86
C GLY A 147 -25.96 -5.95 -14.03
N ALA A 148 -25.05 -6.69 -14.67
CA ALA A 148 -24.03 -7.46 -13.98
C ALA A 148 -23.02 -6.54 -13.29
N ARG A 149 -22.48 -6.99 -12.16
CA ARG A 149 -21.45 -6.23 -11.46
C ARG A 149 -20.10 -6.38 -12.16
N LEU A 150 -19.16 -5.52 -11.81
CA LEU A 150 -17.82 -5.53 -12.42
C LEU A 150 -17.12 -6.88 -12.22
N GLU A 151 -17.34 -7.54 -11.08
CA GLU A 151 -16.76 -8.85 -10.78
C GLU A 151 -17.35 -9.96 -11.66
N ASP A 152 -18.64 -9.87 -11.98
CA ASP A 152 -19.32 -10.82 -12.86
C ASP A 152 -18.83 -10.63 -14.30
N LEU A 153 -18.71 -9.38 -14.77
CA LEU A 153 -18.16 -9.08 -16.09
C LEU A 153 -16.69 -9.50 -16.21
N ALA A 154 -15.89 -9.32 -15.17
CA ALA A 154 -14.48 -9.70 -15.18
C ALA A 154 -14.27 -11.22 -15.28
N ARG A 155 -15.21 -12.04 -14.78
CA ARG A 155 -15.17 -13.51 -14.91
C ARG A 155 -15.40 -13.99 -16.34
N GLU A 156 -16.03 -13.17 -17.17
CA GLU A 156 -16.30 -13.48 -18.57
C GLU A 156 -15.17 -13.03 -19.51
N LEU A 157 -14.11 -12.41 -18.98
CA LEU A 157 -12.93 -12.08 -19.76
C LEU A 157 -12.13 -13.35 -20.11
N PRO A 158 -11.53 -13.41 -21.32
CA PRO A 158 -10.70 -14.53 -21.75
C PRO A 158 -9.37 -14.66 -20.97
#